data_AF-A0A7Y1XVF3-F1
#
_entry.id   AF-A0A7Y1XVF3-F1
#
_cell.length_a   1.000
_cell.length_b   1.000
_cell.length_c   1.000
_cell.angle_alpha   90.00
_cell.angle_beta   90.00
_cell.angle_gamma   90.00
#
_symmetry.space_group_name_H-M   'P 1'
#
loop_
_entity.id
_entity.type
_entity.pdbx_description
1 polymer ?
#
loop_
_entity_poly.entity_id
_entity_poly.type
_entity_poly.pdbx_seq_one_letter_code
_entity_poly.pdbx_strand_id
1 'polypeptide(L)' 'MSEFLRSYLVVAIFGGVGVLLVGAFLGIASLLRPSRPTEQKLMTYESGVDPSGDMWSQSNIRYYVFALLFV' A
#
# COMPACT_ATOMS: atom_id res chain seq x y z
N MET A 1 11.45 30.97 16.74
CA MET A 1 10.95 30.04 15.69
C MET A 1 10.07 30.82 14.74
N SER A 2 10.41 30.88 13.45
CA SER A 2 9.62 31.59 12.44
C SER A 2 8.26 30.92 12.22
N GLU A 3 7.27 31.68 11.77
CA GLU A 3 5.93 31.18 11.46
C GLU A 3 5.97 30.12 10.35
N PHE A 4 6.78 30.35 9.31
CA PHE A 4 7.15 29.35 8.30
C PHE A 4 7.56 27.99 8.92
N LEU A 5 8.52 27.98 9.85
CA LEU A 5 9.02 26.73 10.43
C LEU A 5 7.98 26.04 11.34
N ARG A 6 7.08 26.82 11.97
CA ARG A 6 5.95 26.27 12.72
C ARG A 6 4.95 25.57 11.78
N SER A 7 4.62 26.18 10.65
CA SER A 7 3.68 25.61 9.68
C SER A 7 4.17 24.28 9.10
N TYR A 8 5.45 24.19 8.71
CA TYR A 8 6.02 22.92 8.25
C TYR A 8 6.13 21.86 9.35
N LEU A 9 6.42 22.27 10.59
CA LEU A 9 6.41 21.36 11.73
C LEU A 9 5.01 20.78 11.99
N VAL A 10 3.95 21.59 11.85
CA VAL A 10 2.57 21.10 11.93
C VAL A 10 2.28 20.06 10.83
N VAL A 11 2.68 20.32 9.58
CA VAL A 11 2.50 19.37 8.48
C VAL A 11 3.24 18.07 8.74
N ALA A 12 4.49 18.13 9.22
CA ALA A 12 5.29 16.96 9.53
C ALA A 12 4.67 16.13 10.67
N ILE A 13 4.20 16.79 11.74
CA ILE A 13 3.51 16.12 12.85
C ILE A 13 2.22 15.48 12.35
N PHE A 14 1.41 16.19 11.56
CA PHE A 14 0.15 15.67 11.05
C PHE A 14 0.37 14.43 10.16
N GLY A 15 1.33 14.49 9.23
CA GLY A 15 1.72 13.34 8.42
C GLY A 15 2.25 12.18 9.27
N GLY A 16 3.10 12.48 10.26
CA GLY A 16 3.63 11.49 11.20
C GLY A 16 2.54 10.80 12.02
N VAL A 17 1.58 11.56 12.54
CA VAL A 17 0.41 11.03 13.25
C VAL A 17 -0.43 10.15 12.32
N GLY A 18 -0.63 10.55 11.06
CA GLY A 18 -1.34 9.74 10.07
C GLY A 18 -0.68 8.38 9.83
N VAL A 19 0.64 8.38 9.61
CA VAL A 19 1.44 7.14 9.44
C VAL A 19 1.38 6.28 10.70
N LEU A 20 1.54 6.89 11.88
CA LEU A 20 1.48 6.19 13.16
C LEU A 20 0.11 5.56 13.39
N LEU A 21 -0.97 6.24 13.06
CA LEU A 21 -2.32 5.75 13.24
C LEU A 21 -2.59 4.52 12.36
N VAL A 22 -2.25 4.58 11.08
CA VAL A 22 -2.37 3.44 10.16
C VAL A 22 -1.49 2.28 10.62
N GLY A 23 -0.23 2.56 10.97
CA GLY A 23 0.70 1.55 11.48
C GLY A 23 0.22 0.89 12.77
N ALA A 24 -0.34 1.67 13.70
CA ALA A 24 -0.89 1.17 14.95
C ALA A 24 -2.09 0.25 14.72
N PHE A 25 -3.04 0.63 13.87
CA PHE A 25 -4.19 -0.22 13.59
C PHE A 25 -3.81 -1.51 12.86
N LEU A 26 -2.93 -1.44 11.86
CA LEU A 26 -2.41 -2.64 11.19
C LEU A 26 -1.61 -3.53 12.16
N GLY A 27 -0.81 -2.92 13.04
CA GLY A 27 -0.03 -3.63 14.07
C GLY A 27 -0.92 -4.34 15.09
N ILE A 28 -1.92 -3.66 15.63
CA ILE A 28 -2.91 -4.24 16.55
C ILE A 28 -3.68 -5.37 15.85
N ALA A 29 -4.16 -5.16 14.61
CA ALA A 29 -4.85 -6.19 13.86
C ALA A 29 -3.99 -7.43 13.60
N SER A 30 -2.71 -7.22 13.27
CA SER A 30 -1.73 -8.30 13.09
C SER A 30 -1.48 -9.08 14.39
N LEU A 31 -1.39 -8.38 15.53
CA LEU A 31 -1.18 -8.98 16.85
C LEU A 31 -2.40 -9.78 17.35
N LEU A 32 -3.61 -9.28 17.10
CA LEU A 32 -4.85 -9.90 17.58
C LEU A 32 -5.36 -11.03 16.68
N ARG A 33 -5.07 -11.02 15.37
CA ARG A 33 -5.66 -12.02 14.45
C ARG A 33 -5.08 -13.42 14.71
N PRO A 34 -5.90 -14.48 14.57
CA PRO A 34 -5.38 -15.84 14.46
C PRO A 34 -4.49 -15.99 13.21
N SER A 35 -3.25 -16.45 13.39
CA SER A 35 -2.33 -16.72 12.28
C SER A 35 -2.26 -18.23 12.00
N ARG A 36 -2.82 -18.66 10.86
CA ARG A 36 -2.77 -20.04 10.37
C ARG A 36 -2.49 -20.07 8.86
N PRO A 37 -1.24 -19.76 8.44
CA PRO A 37 -0.85 -19.81 7.03
C PRO A 37 -0.87 -21.25 6.52
N THR A 38 -1.45 -21.45 5.34
CA THR A 38 -1.40 -22.70 4.59
C THR A 38 -1.12 -22.34 3.14
N GLU A 39 -0.52 -23.25 2.37
CA GLU A 39 -0.19 -22.99 0.95
C GLU A 39 -1.42 -22.53 0.16
N GLN A 40 -2.58 -23.15 0.38
CA GLN A 40 -3.84 -22.79 -0.27
C GLN A 40 -4.33 -21.38 0.08
N LYS A 41 -4.05 -20.86 1.29
CA LYS A 41 -4.43 -19.48 1.67
C LYS A 41 -3.48 -18.42 1.11
N LEU A 42 -2.28 -18.83 0.73
CA LEU A 42 -1.24 -17.97 0.17
C LEU A 42 -1.26 -17.98 -1.36
N MET A 43 -2.00 -18.91 -1.97
CA MET A 43 -2.20 -19.02 -3.40
C MET A 43 -3.05 -17.85 -3.93
N THR A 44 -2.67 -17.32 -5.10
CA THR A 44 -3.43 -16.28 -5.80
C THR A 44 -4.83 -16.79 -6.14
N TYR A 45 -5.84 -15.95 -5.96
CA TYR A 45 -7.22 -16.27 -6.33
C TYR A 45 -7.41 -16.22 -7.84
N GLU A 46 -7.81 -17.33 -8.46
CA GLU A 46 -8.14 -17.42 -9.89
C GLU A 46 -9.50 -18.13 -10.09
N SER A 47 -10.58 -17.58 -9.51
CA SER A 47 -11.96 -18.06 -9.72
C SER A 47 -12.21 -19.57 -9.53
N GLY A 48 -11.41 -20.23 -8.69
CA GLY A 48 -11.53 -21.66 -8.39
C GLY A 48 -10.70 -22.58 -9.29
N VAL A 49 -9.88 -22.04 -10.19
CA VAL A 49 -8.84 -22.81 -10.90
C VAL A 49 -7.47 -22.55 -10.27
N ASP A 50 -6.52 -23.45 -10.53
CA ASP A 50 -5.13 -23.25 -10.13
C ASP A 50 -4.57 -22.04 -10.88
N PRO A 51 -3.90 -21.11 -10.16
CA PRO A 51 -3.46 -19.89 -10.77
C PRO A 51 -2.44 -20.17 -11.87
N SER A 52 -2.64 -19.54 -13.03
CA SER A 52 -1.91 -19.85 -14.24
C SER A 52 -1.11 -18.65 -14.76
N GLY A 53 0.08 -18.93 -15.28
CA GLY A 53 0.90 -17.98 -16.03
C GLY A 53 1.91 -17.19 -15.19
N ASP A 54 3.08 -16.97 -15.80
CA ASP A 54 3.87 -15.80 -15.45
C ASP A 54 3.07 -14.56 -15.91
N MET A 55 3.05 -13.51 -15.08
CA MET A 55 2.24 -12.30 -15.23
C MET A 55 2.66 -11.38 -16.41
N TRP A 56 2.91 -11.92 -17.60
CA TRP A 56 3.40 -11.22 -18.78
C TRP A 56 2.25 -10.84 -19.69
N SER A 57 1.33 -10.05 -19.16
CA SER A 57 0.56 -9.15 -20.01
C SER A 57 1.51 -8.05 -20.51
N GLN A 58 1.44 -7.70 -21.80
CA GLN A 58 2.19 -6.56 -22.31
C GLN A 58 1.70 -5.29 -21.60
N SER A 59 2.52 -4.76 -20.70
CA SER A 59 2.29 -3.45 -20.09
C SER A 59 2.12 -2.41 -21.20
N ASN A 60 0.91 -1.88 -21.31
CA ASN A 60 0.57 -0.99 -22.42
C ASN A 60 1.27 0.38 -22.23
N ILE A 61 1.91 0.90 -23.27
CA ILE A 61 2.58 2.21 -23.26
C ILE A 61 1.64 3.38 -22.89
N ARG A 62 0.32 3.19 -23.05
CA ARG A 62 -0.69 4.21 -22.73
C ARG A 62 -0.60 4.72 -21.29
N TYR A 63 -0.24 3.87 -20.33
CA TYR A 63 -0.09 4.27 -18.93
C TYR A 63 1.09 5.23 -18.75
N TYR A 64 2.18 5.03 -19.49
CA TYR A 64 3.32 5.93 -19.52
C TYR A 64 2.95 7.28 -20.15
N VAL A 65 2.23 7.27 -21.29
CA VAL A 65 1.81 8.51 -21.96
C VAL A 65 0.91 9.34 -21.03
N PHE A 66 -0.03 8.71 -20.33
CA PHE A 66 -0.86 9.43 -19.34
C PHE A 66 -0.03 10.02 -18.20
N ALA A 67 0.95 9.29 -17.68
CA ALA A 67 1.83 9.81 -16.63
C ALA A 67 2.67 11.00 -17.14
N LEU A 68 3.18 10.93 -18.38
CA LEU A 68 3.97 12.00 -19.00
C LEU A 68 3.16 13.26 -19.27
N LEU A 69 1.87 13.13 -19.62
CA LEU A 69 0.99 14.28 -19.81
C LEU A 69 0.51 14.91 -18.49
N PHE A 70 0.58 14.17 -17.38
CA PHE A 70 0.22 14.67 -16.04
C PHE A 70 1.32 15.53 -15.41
N VAL A 71 2.59 15.25 -15.72
CA VAL A 71 3.77 15.99 -15.27
C VAL A 71 3.94 17.29 -16.04
#